data_AF-A0A4R8IQ30-F1
#
_entry.id   AF-A0A4R8IQ30-F1
#
_cell.length_a   1.000
_cell.length_b   1.000
_cell.length_c   1.000
_cell.angle_alpha   90.00
_cell.angle_beta   90.00
_cell.angle_gamma   90.00
#
_symmetry.space_group_name_H-M   'P 1'
#
loop_
_entity.id
_entity.type
_entity.pdbx_description
1 polymer ?
#
loop_
_entity_poly.entity_id
_entity_poly.type
_entity_poly.pdbx_seq_one_letter_code
_entity_poly.pdbx_strand_id
1 'polypeptide(L)' 'MVIVYTANDYIEGNLVKGLLESQGIDTYVNGEYLQGGIGELMPMGHIKLSVEDEDESAAQRVIERYENGEFQIGDD' A
#
# COMPACT_ATOMS: atom_id res chain seq x y z
N MET A 1 2.04 -13.67 7.80
CA MET A 1 1.94 -12.30 7.28
C MET A 1 3.31 -11.88 6.77
N VAL A 2 3.36 -11.39 5.54
CA VAL A 2 4.58 -10.98 4.83
C VAL A 2 4.42 -9.57 4.29
N ILE A 3 5.50 -8.79 4.26
CA ILE A 3 5.50 -7.42 3.73
C ILE A 3 5.63 -7.51 2.21
N VAL A 4 4.68 -6.94 1.48
CA VAL A 4 4.62 -6.99 0.02
C VAL A 4 4.91 -5.65 -0.63
N TYR A 5 4.70 -4.54 0.06
CA TYR A 5 4.91 -3.20 -0.49
C TYR A 5 5.38 -2.21 0.58
N THR A 6 6.17 -1.23 0.16
CA THR A 6 6.57 -0.10 1.00
C THR A 6 6.24 1.21 0.28
N ALA A 7 5.21 1.90 0.75
CA ALA A 7 4.77 3.18 0.22
C ALA A 7 5.65 4.32 0.74
N ASN A 8 5.79 5.37 -0.07
CA ASN A 8 6.57 6.57 0.27
C ASN A 8 5.83 7.45 1.29
N ASP A 9 4.51 7.50 1.20
CA ASP A 9 3.66 8.34 2.03
C ASP A 9 2.33 7.65 2.37
N TYR A 10 1.61 8.24 3.33
CA TYR A 10 0.29 7.77 3.77
C TYR A 10 -0.74 7.68 2.64
N ILE A 11 -0.70 8.63 1.69
CA ILE A 11 -1.64 8.64 0.57
C ILE A 11 -1.43 7.43 -0.33
N GLU A 12 -0.18 7.17 -0.74
CA GLU A 12 0.17 6.00 -1.56
C GLU A 12 -0.13 4.69 -0.83
N GLY A 13 0.19 4.60 0.47
CA GLY A 13 -0.09 3.41 1.26
C GLY A 13 -1.58 3.06 1.29
N ASN A 14 -2.46 4.05 1.44
CA ASN A 14 -3.91 3.82 1.40
C ASN A 14 -4.43 3.53 -0.01
N LEU A 15 -3.83 4.13 -1.04
CA LEU A 15 -4.17 3.84 -2.43
C LEU A 15 -3.89 2.36 -2.77
N VAL A 16 -2.68 1.90 -2.51
CA VAL A 16 -2.26 0.51 -2.80
C VAL A 16 -3.02 -0.48 -1.92
N LYS A 17 -3.29 -0.15 -0.65
CA LYS A 17 -4.17 -0.95 0.22
C LYS A 17 -5.56 -1.12 -0.42
N GLY A 18 -6.22 -0.03 -0.80
CA GLY A 18 -7.55 -0.08 -1.40
C GLY A 18 -7.56 -0.87 -2.72
N LEU A 19 -6.48 -0.77 -3.50
CA LEU A 19 -6.30 -1.55 -4.71
C LEU A 19 -6.25 -3.05 -4.41
N LEU A 20 -5.41 -3.49 -3.46
CA LEU A 20 -5.31 -4.88 -3.03
C LEU A 20 -6.64 -5.41 -2.48
N GLU A 21 -7.30 -4.63 -1.61
CA GLU A 21 -8.61 -4.99 -1.05
C GLU A 21 -9.69 -5.10 -2.14
N SER A 22 -9.64 -4.29 -3.20
CA SER A 22 -10.56 -4.41 -4.34
C SER A 22 -10.41 -5.74 -5.10
N GLN A 23 -9.25 -6.38 -5.00
CA GLN A 23 -8.96 -7.69 -5.59
C GLN A 23 -9.25 -8.84 -4.60
N GLY A 24 -9.80 -8.54 -3.43
CA GLY A 24 -10.12 -9.52 -2.39
C GLY A 24 -8.93 -9.91 -1.52
N ILE A 25 -7.84 -9.13 -1.53
CA ILE A 25 -6.62 -9.40 -0.76
C ILE A 25 -6.65 -8.59 0.54
N ASP A 26 -6.72 -9.27 1.67
CA ASP A 26 -6.78 -8.64 2.98
C ASP A 26 -5.41 -8.00 3.32
N THR A 27 -5.38 -6.68 3.43
CA THR A 27 -4.14 -5.90 3.49
C THR A 27 -4.03 -5.09 4.76
N TYR A 28 -2.90 -5.26 5.45
CA TYR A 28 -2.61 -4.65 6.73
C TYR A 28 -1.54 -3.57 6.58
N VAL A 29 -1.78 -2.42 7.20
CA VAL A 29 -0.88 -1.27 7.16
C VAL A 29 -0.04 -1.23 8.42
N ASN A 30 1.28 -1.32 8.27
CA ASN A 30 2.26 -1.17 9.33
C ASN A 30 3.06 0.11 9.09
N GLY A 31 2.90 1.13 9.95
CA GLY A 31 3.59 2.41 9.83
C GLY A 31 4.33 2.79 11.11
N GLU A 32 5.48 3.44 10.97
CA GLU A 32 6.33 3.87 12.09
C GLU A 32 5.83 5.17 12.76
N TYR A 33 4.71 5.76 12.30
CA TYR A 33 4.27 7.10 12.72
C TYR A 33 2.82 7.21 13.23
N LEU A 34 2.33 6.18 13.91
CA LEU A 34 1.06 6.27 14.66
C LEU A 34 1.19 6.99 16.02
N GLN A 35 2.26 7.77 16.26
CA GLN A 35 2.39 8.60 17.46
C GLN A 35 1.93 10.04 17.17
N GLY A 36 0.73 10.35 17.62
CA GLY A 36 0.04 11.61 17.40
C GLY A 36 0.72 12.84 18.01
N GLY A 37 0.59 13.96 17.30
CA GLY A 37 0.91 15.30 17.78
C GLY A 37 0.39 16.32 16.77
N ILE A 38 -0.53 17.18 17.22
CA ILE A 38 -1.08 18.28 16.42
C ILE A 38 0.07 19.21 16.01
N GLY A 39 0.19 19.44 14.70
CA GLY A 39 0.91 20.58 14.14
C GLY A 39 2.41 20.39 14.02
N GLU A 40 2.86 19.69 12.99
CA GLU A 40 3.95 20.09 12.09
C GLU A 40 4.05 19.01 11.00
N LEU A 41 4.15 19.43 9.74
CA LEU A 41 4.29 18.53 8.60
C LEU A 41 5.54 17.66 8.77
N MET A 42 5.39 16.38 8.42
CA MET A 42 6.40 15.32 8.17
C MET A 42 6.39 14.18 9.19
N PRO A 43 6.39 12.92 8.68
CA PRO A 43 7.52 12.33 7.92
C PRO A 43 7.07 11.54 6.67
N MET A 44 7.75 11.58 5.52
CA MET A 44 8.93 10.73 5.22
C MET A 44 8.99 9.42 6.03
N GLY A 45 7.87 8.72 6.11
CA GLY A 45 7.73 7.46 6.83
C GLY A 45 7.28 6.38 5.88
N HIS A 46 8.18 5.45 5.58
CA HIS A 46 7.89 4.26 4.78
C HIS A 46 6.75 3.46 5.41
N ILE A 47 5.57 3.48 4.79
CA ILE A 47 4.45 2.65 5.22
C ILE A 47 4.59 1.28 4.59
N LYS A 48 4.58 0.23 5.41
CA LYS A 48 4.70 -1.14 4.95
C LYS A 48 3.33 -1.77 4.86
N LEU A 49 2.98 -2.32 3.71
CA LEU A 49 1.79 -3.13 3.53
C LEU A 49 2.17 -4.60 3.66
N SER A 50 1.41 -5.33 4.46
CA SER A 50 1.57 -6.76 4.63
C SER A 50 0.26 -7.51 4.39
N VAL A 51 0.37 -8.71 3.84
CA VAL A 51 -0.76 -9.61 3.54
C VAL A 51 -0.51 -10.97 4.18
N GLU A 52 -1.49 -11.87 4.12
CA GLU A 52 -1.30 -13.27 4.51
C GLU A 52 -0.31 -13.98 3.57
N ASP A 53 0.33 -15.03 4.07
CA ASP A 53 1.35 -15.78 3.31
C ASP A 53 0.78 -16.39 2.02
N GLU A 54 -0.49 -16.82 2.08
CA GLU A 54 -1.23 -17.37 0.95
C GLU A 54 -1.50 -16.35 -0.17
N ASP A 55 -1.57 -15.07 0.17
CA ASP A 55 -1.89 -13.98 -0.75
C ASP A 55 -0.63 -13.29 -1.31
N GLU A 56 0.57 -13.64 -0.85
CA GLU A 56 1.83 -12.98 -1.25
C GLU A 56 1.97 -12.90 -2.78
N SER A 57 1.76 -14.03 -3.45
CA SER A 57 1.90 -14.13 -4.91
C SER A 57 0.84 -13.30 -5.65
N ALA A 58 -0.38 -13.23 -5.13
CA ALA A 58 -1.46 -12.44 -5.71
C ALA A 58 -1.18 -10.94 -5.52
N ALA A 59 -0.78 -10.55 -4.31
CA ALA A 59 -0.44 -9.18 -3.96
C ALA A 59 0.73 -8.66 -4.80
N GLN A 60 1.80 -9.43 -4.95
CA GLN A 60 2.96 -9.06 -5.79
C GLN A 60 2.55 -8.76 -7.23
N ARG A 61 1.67 -9.57 -7.82
CA ARG A 61 1.18 -9.34 -9.18
C ARG A 61 0.39 -8.04 -9.29
N VAL A 62 -0.44 -7.70 -8.29
CA VAL A 62 -1.19 -6.44 -8.28
C VAL A 62 -0.24 -5.24 -8.13
N ILE A 63 0.76 -5.35 -7.25
CA ILE A 63 1.77 -4.31 -7.02
C ILE A 63 2.59 -4.07 -8.28
N GLU A 64 3.04 -5.12 -8.96
CA GLU A 64 3.79 -5.00 -10.22
C GLU A 64 2.98 -4.22 -11.27
N ARG A 65 1.68 -4.51 -11.41
CA ARG A 65 0.79 -3.77 -12.31
C ARG A 65 0.62 -2.29 -11.90
N TYR A 66 0.61 -2.02 -10.59
CA TYR A 66 0.56 -0.67 -10.05
C TYR A 66 1.84 0.12 -10.38
N GLU A 67 3.02 -0.47 -10.15
CA GLU A 67 4.28 0.20 -10.47
C GLU A 67 4.50 0.40 -11.97
N ASN A 68 3.96 -0.50 -12.81
CA ASN A 68 3.93 -0.31 -14.26
C ASN A 68 2.91 0.76 -14.73
N GLY A 69 2.13 1.34 -13.81
CA GLY A 69 1.14 2.35 -14.14
C GLY A 69 -0.06 1.82 -14.94
N GLU A 70 -0.35 0.51 -14.89
CA GLU A 70 -1.46 -0.09 -15.64
C GLU A 70 -2.84 0.32 -15.14
N PHE A 71 -2.94 0.87 -13.92
CA PHE A 71 -4.18 1.39 -13.36
C PHE A 71 -4.44 2.87 -13.69
N GLN A 72 -3.69 3.44 -14.64
CA GLN A 72 -4.02 4.75 -15.19
C GLN A 72 -5.40 4.67 -15.86
N ILE A 73 -6.35 5.45 -15.36
CA ILE A 73 -7.64 5.63 -16.02
C ILE A 73 -7.35 6.25 -17.39
N GLY A 74 -7.55 5.48 -18.46
CA GLY A 74 -7.56 6.03 -19.81
C GLY A 74 -8.69 7.05 -19.92
N ASP A 75 -8.34 8.26 -20.34
CA ASP A 75 -9.30 9.27 -20.81
C ASP A 75 -9.85 8.75 -22.16
N ASP A 76 -10.98 8.05 -22.13
CA ASP A 76 -11.83 7.78 -23.31
C ASP A 76 -13.15 8.55 -23.17
#